data_AF-R7UM32-F1
#
_entry.id   AF-R7UM32-F1
#
_cell.length_a   1.000
_cell.length_b   1.000
_cell.length_c   1.000
_cell.angle_alpha   90.00
_cell.angle_beta   90.00
_cell.angle_gamma   90.00
#
_symmetry.space_group_name_H-M   'P 1'
#
loop_
_entity.id
_entity.type
_entity.pdbx_description
1 polymer ?
#
loop_
_entity_poly.entity_id
_entity_poly.type
_entity_poly.pdbx_seq_one_letter_code
_entity_poly.pdbx_strand_id
1 'polypeptide(L)'
;MPVTKKLPPIRKKKGITGCGHHAEPTRRRTIFWNRVWKENGSPQTGWVYEIRKKTRNDYRRISRWVIRNQEKLQAEKMSESPQTGQQRNFWTEVQRMRRKHNPTIQDVDGVTEQDDIRDLFCEKYKELYNCVAYDETEMEDLLSELNIRSSNCCENGKCYKDHNVSVNHVRDAIKKLKAASQTFVNRFQLIISKTPAINYQYMSPFCFK
;
A
#
# COMPACT_ATOMS: atom_id res chain seq x y z
N MET A 1 -54.37 5.19 -7.75
CA MET A 1 -53.46 4.76 -8.85
C MET A 1 -52.27 4.02 -8.25
N PRO A 2 -51.96 2.79 -8.67
CA PRO A 2 -50.86 2.03 -8.07
C PRO A 2 -49.51 2.44 -8.70
N VAL A 3 -48.52 2.72 -7.85
CA VAL A 3 -47.16 3.09 -8.24
C VAL A 3 -46.40 1.82 -8.65
N THR A 4 -46.15 1.64 -9.95
CA THR A 4 -45.31 0.56 -10.46
C THR A 4 -43.83 0.85 -10.15
N LYS A 5 -43.25 0.13 -9.19
CA LYS A 5 -41.80 0.13 -8.94
C LYS A 5 -41.10 -0.52 -10.15
N LYS A 6 -40.35 0.26 -10.93
CA LYS A 6 -39.54 -0.26 -12.04
C LYS A 6 -38.44 -1.17 -11.47
N LEU A 7 -38.45 -2.44 -11.86
CA LEU A 7 -37.39 -3.41 -11.52
C LEU A 7 -36.07 -2.98 -12.17
N PRO A 8 -34.93 -3.01 -11.44
CA PRO A 8 -33.62 -2.70 -12.01
C PRO A 8 -33.26 -3.64 -13.17
N PRO A 9 -32.55 -3.15 -14.20
CA PRO A 9 -32.18 -3.98 -15.34
C PRO A 9 -31.26 -5.13 -14.88
N ILE A 10 -31.68 -6.36 -15.17
CA ILE A 10 -30.89 -7.58 -14.92
C ILE A 10 -29.59 -7.47 -15.73
N ARG A 11 -28.48 -7.19 -15.03
CA ARG A 11 -27.15 -7.19 -15.65
C ARG A 11 -26.84 -8.61 -16.15
N LYS A 12 -26.72 -8.79 -17.47
CA LYS A 12 -26.22 -10.04 -18.07
C LYS A 12 -24.83 -10.34 -17.48
N LYS A 13 -24.65 -11.49 -16.83
CA LYS A 13 -23.33 -11.94 -16.37
C LYS A 13 -22.39 -12.01 -17.58
N LYS A 14 -21.31 -11.23 -17.56
CA LYS A 14 -20.32 -11.20 -18.65
C LYS A 14 -19.62 -12.56 -18.76
N GLY A 15 -19.31 -12.97 -19.99
CA GLY A 15 -18.78 -14.29 -20.30
C GLY A 15 -17.43 -14.58 -19.63
N ILE A 16 -17.24 -15.84 -19.23
CA ILE A 16 -16.02 -16.35 -18.59
C ILE A 16 -14.97 -16.59 -19.70
N THR A 17 -13.82 -15.91 -19.64
CA THR A 17 -12.68 -16.12 -20.56
C THR A 17 -12.24 -17.59 -20.56
N GLY A 18 -12.09 -18.20 -21.74
CA GLY A 18 -11.70 -19.62 -21.88
C GLY A 18 -12.87 -20.63 -21.82
N CYS A 19 -14.08 -20.20 -21.40
CA CYS A 19 -15.26 -21.07 -21.35
C CYS A 19 -15.63 -21.63 -22.74
N GLY A 20 -15.50 -20.80 -23.78
CA GLY A 20 -15.77 -21.19 -25.17
C GLY A 20 -14.86 -22.30 -25.71
N HIS A 21 -13.59 -22.32 -25.30
CA HIS A 21 -12.62 -23.31 -25.80
C HIS A 21 -12.66 -24.60 -24.97
N HIS A 22 -12.69 -24.48 -23.64
CA HIS A 22 -12.58 -25.65 -22.77
C HIS A 22 -13.93 -26.29 -22.42
N ALA A 23 -14.99 -25.51 -22.21
CA ALA A 23 -16.26 -26.01 -21.67
C ALA A 23 -17.35 -26.24 -22.72
N GLU A 24 -17.28 -25.62 -23.90
CA GLU A 24 -18.30 -25.80 -24.96
C GLU A 24 -18.35 -27.22 -25.55
N PRO A 25 -17.23 -27.92 -25.82
CA PRO A 25 -17.29 -29.30 -26.35
C PRO A 25 -18.02 -30.25 -25.40
N THR A 26 -17.79 -30.11 -24.08
CA THR A 26 -18.43 -30.94 -23.06
C THR A 26 -19.85 -30.48 -22.73
N ARG A 27 -20.15 -29.18 -22.87
CA ARG A 27 -21.51 -28.64 -22.82
C ARG A 27 -22.38 -29.24 -23.92
N ARG A 28 -21.92 -29.25 -25.17
CA ARG A 28 -22.64 -29.85 -26.32
C ARG A 28 -22.92 -31.33 -26.09
N ARG A 29 -21.92 -32.10 -25.65
CA ARG A 29 -22.12 -33.52 -25.30
C ARG A 29 -23.13 -33.71 -24.17
N THR A 30 -23.11 -32.85 -23.14
CA THR A 30 -24.09 -32.92 -22.04
C THR A 30 -25.51 -32.66 -22.53
N ILE A 31 -25.70 -31.67 -23.41
CA ILE A 31 -27.01 -31.36 -24.01
C ILE A 31 -27.49 -32.53 -24.86
N PHE A 32 -26.62 -33.09 -25.70
CA PHE A 32 -26.92 -34.25 -26.53
C PHE A 32 -27.38 -35.46 -25.70
N TRP A 33 -26.60 -35.88 -24.70
CA TRP A 33 -26.96 -37.04 -23.86
C TRP A 33 -28.16 -36.77 -22.96
N ASN A 34 -28.41 -35.52 -22.57
CA ASN A 34 -29.65 -35.13 -21.91
C ASN A 34 -30.88 -35.31 -22.83
N ARG A 35 -30.74 -34.99 -24.13
CA ARG A 35 -31.79 -35.20 -25.13
C ARG A 35 -32.06 -36.68 -25.36
N VAL A 36 -31.02 -37.48 -25.61
CA VAL A 36 -31.14 -38.95 -25.77
C VAL A 36 -31.81 -39.59 -24.55
N TRP A 37 -31.42 -39.19 -23.34
CA TRP A 37 -32.04 -39.66 -22.10
C TRP A 37 -33.54 -39.32 -22.02
N LYS A 38 -33.95 -38.14 -22.48
CA LYS A 38 -35.36 -37.73 -22.52
C LYS A 38 -36.16 -38.54 -23.53
N GLU A 39 -35.60 -38.78 -24.71
CA GLU A 39 -36.22 -39.59 -25.78
C GLU A 39 -36.40 -41.06 -25.35
N ASN A 40 -35.56 -41.57 -24.45
CA ASN A 40 -35.65 -42.92 -23.89
C ASN A 40 -36.57 -43.03 -22.65
N GLY A 41 -37.44 -42.05 -22.39
CA GLY A 41 -38.37 -42.11 -21.26
C GLY A 41 -37.75 -41.77 -19.90
N SER A 42 -36.57 -41.14 -19.88
CA SER A 42 -35.88 -40.74 -18.64
C SER A 42 -35.54 -41.90 -17.68
N PRO A 43 -34.86 -42.96 -18.14
CA PRO A 43 -34.55 -44.13 -17.32
C PRO A 43 -33.65 -43.76 -16.14
N GLN A 44 -33.88 -44.37 -14.97
CA GLN A 44 -33.11 -44.13 -13.75
C GLN A 44 -31.89 -45.05 -13.60
N THR A 45 -31.83 -46.10 -14.42
CA THR A 45 -30.77 -47.12 -14.43
C THR A 45 -30.40 -47.48 -15.87
N GLY A 46 -29.24 -48.11 -16.06
CA GLY A 46 -28.77 -48.57 -17.37
C GLY A 46 -27.81 -47.61 -18.09
N TRP A 47 -27.35 -48.02 -19.27
CA TRP A 47 -26.23 -47.40 -19.99
C TRP A 47 -26.48 -45.94 -20.36
N VAL A 48 -27.68 -45.60 -20.84
CA VAL A 48 -28.04 -44.21 -21.22
C VAL A 48 -27.98 -43.26 -20.01
N TYR A 49 -28.44 -43.73 -18.85
CA TYR A 49 -28.37 -42.97 -17.60
C TYR A 49 -26.92 -42.74 -17.16
N GLU A 50 -26.08 -43.78 -17.19
CA GLU A 50 -24.67 -43.67 -16.80
C GLU A 50 -23.87 -42.75 -17.73
N ILE A 51 -24.11 -42.82 -19.05
CA ILE A 51 -23.43 -41.93 -20.01
C ILE A 51 -23.84 -40.45 -19.78
N ARG A 52 -25.14 -40.19 -19.54
CA ARG A 52 -25.62 -38.85 -19.16
C ARG A 52 -24.96 -38.36 -17.87
N LYS A 53 -24.91 -39.21 -16.84
CA LYS A 53 -24.33 -38.87 -15.53
C LYS A 53 -22.84 -38.52 -15.67
N LYS A 54 -22.09 -39.35 -16.40
CA LYS A 54 -20.67 -39.12 -16.69
C LYS A 54 -20.45 -37.79 -17.42
N THR A 55 -21.15 -37.56 -18.53
CA THR A 55 -21.01 -36.33 -19.32
C THR A 55 -21.39 -35.07 -18.56
N ARG A 56 -22.43 -35.12 -17.72
CA ARG A 56 -22.80 -34.02 -16.80
C ARG A 56 -21.70 -33.75 -15.76
N ASN A 57 -21.10 -34.79 -15.20
CA ASN A 57 -20.01 -34.67 -14.23
C ASN A 57 -18.75 -34.09 -14.87
N ASP A 58 -18.42 -34.52 -16.09
CA ASP A 58 -17.29 -34.00 -16.86
C ASP A 58 -17.46 -32.50 -17.16
N TYR A 59 -18.64 -32.09 -17.64
CA TYR A 59 -18.94 -30.66 -17.84
C TYR A 59 -18.83 -29.87 -16.54
N ARG A 60 -19.38 -30.38 -15.43
CA ARG A 60 -19.26 -29.73 -14.10
C ARG A 60 -17.81 -29.64 -13.63
N ARG A 61 -16.99 -30.65 -13.91
CA ARG A 61 -15.55 -30.66 -13.56
C ARG A 61 -14.82 -29.59 -14.34
N ILE A 62 -15.01 -29.55 -15.66
CA ILE A 62 -14.34 -28.59 -16.56
C ILE A 62 -14.82 -27.17 -16.27
N SER A 63 -16.13 -26.95 -16.09
CA SER A 63 -16.66 -25.64 -15.74
C SER A 63 -16.09 -25.11 -14.42
N ARG A 64 -16.01 -25.96 -13.38
CA ARG A 64 -15.34 -25.59 -12.12
C ARG A 64 -13.85 -25.32 -12.32
N TRP A 65 -13.17 -26.10 -13.17
CA TRP A 65 -11.76 -25.88 -13.49
C TRP A 65 -11.55 -24.52 -14.18
N VAL A 66 -12.35 -24.17 -15.19
CA VAL A 66 -12.27 -22.87 -15.88
C VAL A 66 -12.46 -21.72 -14.89
N ILE A 67 -13.46 -21.81 -14.02
CA ILE A 67 -13.71 -20.78 -12.99
C ILE A 67 -12.53 -20.64 -12.04
N ARG A 68 -11.96 -21.75 -11.55
CA ARG A 68 -10.80 -21.71 -10.64
C ARG A 68 -9.54 -21.19 -11.31
N ASN A 69 -9.35 -21.47 -12.61
CA ASN A 69 -8.16 -21.08 -13.36
C ASN A 69 -8.38 -19.81 -14.18
N GLN A 70 -9.39 -19.01 -13.83
CA GLN A 70 -9.80 -17.87 -14.62
C GLN A 70 -8.69 -16.83 -14.81
N GLU A 71 -7.94 -16.56 -13.74
CA GLU A 71 -6.82 -15.62 -13.78
C GLU A 71 -5.70 -16.12 -14.71
N LYS A 72 -5.39 -17.42 -14.62
CA LYS A 72 -4.37 -18.07 -15.47
C LYS A 72 -4.77 -18.05 -16.95
N LEU A 73 -6.01 -18.40 -17.27
CA LEU A 73 -6.55 -18.38 -18.63
C LEU A 73 -6.63 -16.95 -19.20
N GLN A 74 -6.90 -15.96 -18.35
CA GLN A 74 -6.84 -14.55 -18.75
C GLN A 74 -5.40 -14.10 -19.02
N ALA A 75 -4.44 -14.48 -18.18
CA ALA A 75 -3.02 -14.18 -18.38
C ALA A 75 -2.47 -14.79 -19.68
N GLU A 76 -2.77 -16.06 -19.93
CA GLU A 76 -2.40 -16.78 -21.16
C GLU A 76 -2.98 -16.07 -22.39
N LYS A 77 -4.28 -15.78 -22.40
CA LYS A 77 -4.91 -15.03 -23.49
C LYS A 77 -4.33 -13.62 -23.68
N MET A 78 -3.97 -12.93 -22.59
CA MET A 78 -3.30 -11.62 -22.67
C MET A 78 -1.90 -11.74 -23.25
N SER A 79 -1.16 -12.82 -22.98
CA SER A 79 0.16 -13.06 -23.55
C SER A 79 0.13 -13.25 -25.08
N GLU A 80 -0.98 -13.72 -25.62
CA GLU A 80 -1.24 -13.88 -27.07
C GLU A 80 -1.73 -12.59 -27.74
N SER A 81 -2.22 -11.61 -26.97
CA SER A 81 -2.80 -10.37 -27.48
C SER A 81 -1.82 -9.47 -28.26
N PRO A 82 -0.52 -9.36 -27.90
CA PRO A 82 0.47 -8.61 -28.66
C PRO A 82 0.72 -9.19 -30.06
N GLN A 83 0.62 -10.51 -30.19
CA GLN A 83 0.88 -11.24 -31.45
C GLN A 83 -0.27 -11.08 -32.46
N THR A 84 -1.48 -10.82 -31.98
CA THR A 84 -2.71 -10.68 -32.79
C THR A 84 -3.05 -9.24 -33.15
N GLY A 85 -2.18 -8.27 -32.82
CA GLY A 85 -2.36 -6.86 -33.16
C GLY A 85 -3.41 -6.11 -32.31
N GLN A 86 -3.92 -6.70 -31.22
CA GLN A 86 -4.99 -6.11 -30.39
C GLN A 86 -4.46 -5.37 -29.14
N GLN A 87 -3.41 -4.56 -29.30
CA GLN A 87 -2.71 -3.89 -28.18
C GLN A 87 -3.64 -3.02 -27.30
N ARG A 88 -4.70 -2.42 -27.87
CA ARG A 88 -5.68 -1.61 -27.12
C ARG A 88 -6.53 -2.45 -26.14
N ASN A 89 -6.83 -3.70 -26.51
CA ASN A 89 -7.60 -4.63 -25.66
C ASN A 89 -6.73 -5.19 -24.53
N PHE A 90 -5.43 -5.37 -24.77
CA PHE A 90 -4.45 -5.78 -23.77
C PHE A 90 -4.42 -4.81 -22.58
N TRP A 91 -4.18 -3.51 -22.80
CA TRP A 91 -4.11 -2.53 -21.72
C TRP A 91 -5.44 -2.38 -20.96
N THR A 92 -6.57 -2.52 -21.65
CA THR A 92 -7.90 -2.52 -21.03
C THR A 92 -8.07 -3.71 -20.09
N GLU A 93 -7.64 -4.90 -20.51
CA GLU A 93 -7.72 -6.12 -19.70
C GLU A 93 -6.72 -6.09 -18.53
N VAL A 94 -5.50 -5.60 -18.74
CA VAL A 94 -4.49 -5.36 -17.70
C VAL A 94 -5.00 -4.39 -16.64
N GLN A 95 -5.61 -3.27 -17.05
CA GLN A 95 -6.21 -2.31 -16.13
C GLN A 95 -7.37 -2.93 -15.35
N ARG A 96 -8.17 -3.79 -15.99
CA ARG A 96 -9.27 -4.51 -15.35
C ARG A 96 -8.78 -5.51 -14.30
N MET A 97 -7.68 -6.22 -14.56
CA MET A 97 -7.09 -7.16 -13.60
C MET A 97 -6.39 -6.46 -12.44
N ARG A 98 -5.78 -5.29 -12.68
CA ARG A 98 -5.21 -4.44 -11.62
C ARG A 98 -6.24 -3.88 -10.65
N ARG A 99 -7.52 -3.75 -11.04
CA ARG A 99 -8.63 -3.40 -10.13
C ARG A 99 -9.01 -4.56 -9.19
N LYS A 100 -8.02 -5.26 -8.64
CA LYS A 100 -8.23 -6.05 -7.42
C LYS A 100 -8.60 -5.04 -6.34
N HIS A 101 -9.71 -5.29 -5.67
CA HIS A 101 -10.27 -4.51 -4.58
C HIS A 101 -9.16 -3.95 -3.68
N ASN A 102 -8.74 -2.71 -3.91
CA ASN A 102 -8.16 -1.89 -2.87
C ASN A 102 -9.39 -1.45 -2.08
N PRO A 103 -9.69 -2.04 -0.90
CA PRO A 103 -10.63 -1.39 -0.02
C PRO A 103 -10.03 -0.01 0.21
N THR A 104 -10.68 1.03 -0.31
CA THR A 104 -10.50 2.34 0.28
C THR A 104 -10.87 2.14 1.74
N ILE A 105 -9.89 2.29 2.64
CA ILE A 105 -10.11 2.24 4.07
C ILE A 105 -11.25 3.23 4.35
N GLN A 106 -12.40 2.71 4.77
CA GLN A 106 -13.62 3.51 4.91
C GLN A 106 -13.66 4.22 6.25
N ASP A 107 -13.03 3.63 7.27
CA ASP A 107 -12.93 4.14 8.63
C ASP A 107 -11.55 3.83 9.23
N VAL A 108 -11.21 4.55 10.29
CA VAL A 108 -10.09 4.25 11.17
C VAL A 108 -10.70 3.92 12.54
N ASP A 109 -10.60 2.66 12.98
CA ASP A 109 -11.23 2.14 14.20
C ASP A 109 -12.73 2.47 14.34
N GLY A 110 -13.47 2.41 13.22
CA GLY A 110 -14.90 2.70 13.17
C GLY A 110 -15.27 4.18 13.04
N VAL A 111 -14.27 5.06 12.95
CA VAL A 111 -14.43 6.51 12.79
C VAL A 111 -14.22 6.93 11.34
N THR A 112 -15.18 7.68 10.78
CA THR A 112 -15.14 8.13 9.37
C THR A 112 -14.96 9.63 9.21
N GLU A 113 -15.33 10.43 10.22
CA GLU A 113 -15.25 11.90 10.15
C GLU A 113 -13.84 12.38 10.46
N GLN A 114 -13.41 13.44 9.74
CA GLN A 114 -12.02 13.91 9.81
C GLN A 114 -11.65 14.45 11.20
N ASP A 115 -12.57 15.15 11.86
CA ASP A 115 -12.36 15.68 13.21
C ASP A 115 -12.25 14.55 14.23
N ASP A 116 -13.13 13.57 14.15
CA ASP A 116 -13.11 12.41 15.04
C ASP A 116 -11.84 11.55 14.82
N ILE A 117 -11.36 11.40 13.58
CA ILE A 117 -10.10 10.71 13.29
C ILE A 117 -8.92 11.47 13.89
N ARG A 118 -8.89 12.81 13.77
CA ARG A 118 -7.86 13.65 14.41
C ARG A 118 -7.86 13.43 15.92
N ASP A 119 -9.04 13.44 16.54
CA ASP A 119 -9.18 13.32 17.98
C ASP A 119 -8.80 11.91 18.47
N LEU A 120 -9.15 10.87 17.71
CA LEU A 120 -8.70 9.49 17.94
C LEU A 120 -7.17 9.38 17.94
N PHE A 121 -6.50 9.94 16.93
CA PHE A 121 -5.03 9.95 16.90
C PHE A 121 -4.46 10.75 18.07
N CYS A 122 -5.04 11.90 18.40
CA CYS A 122 -4.61 12.73 19.52
C CYS A 122 -4.64 11.95 20.84
N GLU A 123 -5.74 11.24 21.11
CA GLU A 123 -5.90 10.43 22.31
C GLU A 123 -4.88 9.28 22.36
N LYS A 124 -4.71 8.54 21.25
CA LYS A 124 -3.74 7.44 21.16
C LYS A 124 -2.30 7.91 21.39
N TYR A 125 -1.92 9.05 20.81
CA TYR A 125 -0.59 9.62 21.05
C TYR A 125 -0.44 10.14 22.48
N LYS A 126 -1.47 10.76 23.03
CA LYS A 126 -1.46 11.22 24.42
C LYS A 126 -1.26 10.06 25.38
N GLU A 127 -1.96 8.95 25.19
CA GLU A 127 -1.75 7.73 25.97
C GLU A 127 -0.33 7.20 25.80
N LEU A 128 0.14 7.07 24.54
CA LEU A 128 1.47 6.52 24.24
C LEU A 128 2.62 7.35 24.84
N TYR A 129 2.54 8.69 24.76
CA TYR A 129 3.61 9.55 25.26
C TYR A 129 3.56 9.76 26.77
N ASN A 130 2.40 9.52 27.41
CA ASN A 130 2.23 9.63 28.86
C ASN A 130 2.05 8.25 29.53
N CYS A 131 2.40 7.15 28.86
CA CYS A 131 2.24 5.80 29.41
C CYS A 131 3.27 5.46 30.47
N VAL A 132 4.35 6.24 30.57
CA VAL A 132 5.37 6.12 31.62
C VAL A 132 5.11 7.23 32.65
N ALA A 133 5.09 6.86 33.93
CA ALA A 133 5.00 7.85 35.00
C ALA A 133 6.21 8.79 34.91
N TYR A 134 5.94 10.07 34.65
CA TYR A 134 6.93 11.13 34.74
C TYR A 134 7.00 11.57 36.20
N ASP A 135 8.05 11.18 36.90
CA ASP A 135 8.33 11.66 38.24
C ASP A 135 9.12 12.97 38.13
N GLU A 136 8.44 14.08 38.44
CA GLU A 136 9.05 15.42 38.46
C GLU A 136 10.28 15.48 39.38
N THR A 137 10.25 14.74 40.50
CA THR A 137 11.36 14.74 41.45
C THR A 137 12.57 13.96 40.91
N GLU A 138 12.34 12.82 40.26
CA GLU A 138 13.42 12.05 39.62
C GLU A 138 14.08 12.85 38.48
N MET A 139 13.29 13.59 37.68
CA MET A 139 13.82 14.41 36.59
C MET A 139 14.61 15.62 37.10
N GLU A 140 14.13 16.28 38.14
CA GLU A 140 14.83 17.39 38.81
C GLU A 140 16.15 16.90 39.45
N ASP A 141 16.13 15.73 40.09
CA ASP A 141 17.32 15.10 40.67
C ASP A 141 18.37 14.80 39.59
N LEU A 142 17.97 14.20 38.45
CA LEU A 142 18.86 13.92 37.33
C LEU A 142 19.45 15.20 36.72
N LEU A 143 18.64 16.25 36.55
CA LEU A 143 19.11 17.54 36.06
C LEU A 143 20.09 18.18 37.04
N SER A 144 19.81 18.10 38.34
CA SER A 144 20.69 18.60 39.39
C SER A 144 22.04 17.87 39.37
N GLU A 145 22.04 16.54 39.23
CA GLU A 145 23.24 15.71 39.16
C GLU A 145 24.09 16.09 37.93
N LEU A 146 23.47 16.23 36.76
CA LEU A 146 24.15 16.65 35.54
C LEU A 146 24.76 18.03 35.67
N ASN A 147 24.04 18.98 36.28
CA ASN A 147 24.53 20.34 36.46
C ASN A 147 25.70 20.37 37.46
N ILE A 148 25.59 19.63 38.58
CA ILE A 148 26.68 19.47 39.56
C ILE A 148 27.91 18.87 38.88
N ARG A 149 27.74 17.83 38.07
CA ARG A 149 28.83 17.19 37.33
C ARG A 149 29.46 18.13 36.31
N SER A 150 28.64 18.90 35.59
CA SER A 150 29.09 19.91 34.63
C SER A 150 29.92 20.99 35.33
N SER A 151 29.43 21.59 36.42
CA SER A 151 30.17 22.60 37.17
C SER A 151 31.43 22.04 37.81
N ASN A 152 31.35 20.85 38.44
CA ASN A 152 32.50 20.28 39.14
C ASN A 152 33.62 19.79 38.22
N CYS A 153 33.30 19.43 36.97
CA CYS A 153 34.25 18.85 36.01
C CYS A 153 34.66 19.85 34.92
N CYS A 154 33.69 20.48 34.25
CA CYS A 154 33.93 21.31 33.07
C CYS A 154 34.32 22.74 33.44
N GLU A 155 33.61 23.37 34.38
CA GLU A 155 33.89 24.76 34.79
C GLU A 155 35.16 24.85 35.66
N ASN A 156 35.41 23.83 36.47
CA ASN A 156 36.61 23.74 37.32
C ASN A 156 37.85 23.20 36.59
N GLY A 157 37.81 23.01 35.27
CA GLY A 157 38.96 22.59 34.45
C GLY A 157 39.47 21.17 34.73
N LYS A 158 38.66 20.32 35.35
CA LYS A 158 38.99 18.92 35.69
C LYS A 158 38.58 17.91 34.61
N CYS A 159 38.01 18.38 33.50
CA CYS A 159 37.62 17.49 32.42
C CYS A 159 38.82 16.94 31.65
N TYR A 160 38.70 15.69 31.20
CA TYR A 160 39.72 14.98 30.43
C TYR A 160 40.02 15.62 29.06
N LYS A 161 39.18 16.55 28.58
CA LYS A 161 39.35 17.24 27.30
C LYS A 161 39.05 18.73 27.43
N ASP A 162 39.84 19.55 26.75
CA ASP A 162 39.60 20.97 26.62
C ASP A 162 38.31 21.21 25.81
N HIS A 163 37.30 21.80 26.45
CA HIS A 163 36.01 22.11 25.84
C HIS A 163 36.04 23.43 25.05
N ASN A 164 37.16 24.14 25.10
CA ASN A 164 37.31 25.42 24.43
C ASN A 164 37.69 25.24 22.95
N VAL A 165 36.68 25.22 22.08
CA VAL A 165 36.89 25.26 20.63
C VAL A 165 37.01 26.72 20.17
N SER A 166 38.23 27.23 20.14
CA SER A 166 38.54 28.55 19.56
C SER A 166 38.39 28.56 18.04
N VAL A 167 38.14 29.73 17.46
CA VAL A 167 38.17 29.98 16.00
C VAL A 167 39.48 29.51 15.38
N ASN A 168 40.60 29.57 16.13
CA ASN A 168 41.89 29.08 15.67
C ASN A 168 41.90 27.55 15.51
N HIS A 169 41.29 26.81 16.43
CA HIS A 169 41.14 25.35 16.34
C HIS A 169 40.34 24.95 15.10
N VAL A 170 39.26 25.69 14.81
CA VAL A 170 38.46 25.48 13.59
C VAL A 170 39.27 25.78 12.34
N ARG A 171 40.01 26.90 12.31
CA ARG A 171 40.86 27.26 11.17
C ARG A 171 41.94 26.22 10.89
N ASP A 172 42.56 25.67 11.93
CA ASP A 172 43.60 24.66 11.80
C ASP A 172 43.05 23.28 11.42
N ALA A 173 41.84 22.94 11.90
CA ALA A 173 41.12 21.75 11.43
C ALA A 173 40.78 21.86 9.95
N ILE A 174 40.32 23.03 9.49
CA ILE A 174 40.04 23.32 8.08
C ILE A 174 41.32 23.12 7.25
N LYS A 175 42.46 23.70 7.64
CA LYS A 175 43.74 23.52 6.91
C LYS A 175 44.17 22.07 6.74
N LYS A 176 43.77 21.17 7.64
CA LYS A 176 44.10 19.74 7.60
C LYS A 176 43.14 18.92 6.73
N LEU A 177 42.09 19.52 6.18
CA LEU A 177 41.17 18.86 5.26
C LEU A 177 41.88 18.56 3.93
N LYS A 178 41.50 17.45 3.29
CA LYS A 178 41.99 17.11 1.93
C LYS A 178 41.62 18.21 0.95
N ALA A 179 42.45 18.45 -0.06
CA ALA A 179 42.31 19.56 -1.02
C ALA A 179 40.91 19.68 -1.66
N ALA A 180 40.24 18.55 -1.93
CA ALA A 180 38.88 18.52 -2.49
C ALA A 180 37.78 19.02 -1.52
N SER A 181 38.00 18.90 -0.21
CA SER A 181 37.10 19.43 0.83
C SER A 181 37.36 20.91 1.10
N GLN A 182 38.60 21.36 0.96
CA GLN A 182 38.99 22.76 1.13
C GLN A 182 38.38 23.68 0.06
N THR A 183 38.29 23.20 -1.18
CA THR A 183 37.65 23.93 -2.29
C THR A 183 36.16 24.11 -2.06
N PHE A 184 35.47 23.14 -1.45
CA PHE A 184 34.06 23.26 -1.07
C PHE A 184 33.83 24.33 0.00
N VAL A 185 34.65 24.33 1.07
CA VAL A 185 34.58 25.33 2.14
C VAL A 185 34.84 26.74 1.61
N ASN A 186 35.86 26.92 0.76
CA ASN A 186 36.17 28.21 0.16
C ASN A 186 35.03 28.70 -0.76
N ARG A 187 34.37 27.79 -1.48
CA ARG A 187 33.22 28.12 -2.34
C ARG A 187 31.98 28.49 -1.52
N PHE A 188 31.74 27.80 -0.40
CA PHE A 188 30.65 28.13 0.53
C PHE A 188 30.87 29.50 1.20
N GLN A 189 32.10 29.81 1.63
CA GLN A 189 32.43 31.12 2.20
C GLN A 189 32.27 32.26 1.19
N LEU A 190 32.63 32.02 -0.07
CA LEU A 190 32.42 32.98 -1.18
C LEU A 190 30.94 33.19 -1.50
N ILE A 191 30.10 32.16 -1.31
CA ILE A 191 28.65 32.27 -1.48
C ILE A 191 28.07 33.12 -0.34
N ILE A 192 28.46 32.86 0.91
CA ILE A 192 28.01 33.62 2.09
C ILE A 192 28.46 35.09 2.04
N SER A 193 29.66 35.38 1.51
CA SER A 193 30.16 36.76 1.40
C SER A 193 29.62 37.55 0.20
N LYS A 194 29.05 36.86 -0.80
CA LYS A 194 28.43 37.46 -1.99
C LYS A 194 26.91 37.52 -1.93
N THR A 195 26.28 36.85 -0.97
CA THR A 195 24.86 37.06 -0.69
C THR A 195 24.68 38.42 -0.01
N PRO A 196 23.98 39.40 -0.62
CA PRO A 196 23.58 40.60 0.09
C PRO A 196 22.72 40.19 1.28
N ALA A 197 22.90 40.88 2.41
CA ALA A 197 22.24 40.58 3.68
C ALA A 197 20.75 40.28 3.44
N ILE A 198 20.37 39.01 3.57
CA ILE A 198 18.98 38.61 3.60
C ILE A 198 18.45 39.21 4.89
N ASN A 199 17.67 40.28 4.74
CA ASN A 199 17.02 40.96 5.83
C ASN A 199 16.06 39.95 6.49
N TYR A 200 16.39 39.45 7.67
CA TYR A 200 15.61 38.48 8.44
C TYR A 200 14.33 39.11 9.05
N GLN A 201 13.64 39.98 8.30
CA GLN A 201 12.39 40.61 8.73
C GLN A 201 11.16 39.67 8.59
N TYR A 202 11.31 38.46 8.05
CA TYR A 202 10.17 37.55 7.77
C TYR A 202 10.23 36.18 8.46
N MET A 203 11.10 35.98 9.45
CA MET A 203 10.94 34.85 10.38
C MET A 203 10.15 35.31 11.60
N SER A 204 8.84 35.50 11.40
CA SER A 204 7.88 35.57 12.49
C SER A 204 7.95 34.27 13.30
N PRO A 205 8.02 34.32 14.64
CA PRO A 205 8.05 33.13 15.47
C PRO A 205 6.67 32.48 15.43
N PHE A 206 6.53 31.41 14.65
CA PHE A 206 5.40 30.52 14.78
C PHE A 206 5.50 29.81 16.15
N CYS A 207 4.61 30.23 17.04
CA CYS A 207 3.92 29.45 18.06
C CYS A 207 4.78 28.61 19.01
N PHE A 208 5.17 29.22 20.13
CA PHE A 208 5.03 28.57 21.44
C PHE A 208 4.01 29.40 22.23
N LYS A 209 2.81 28.86 22.36
CA LYS A 209 1.84 29.10 23.43
C LYS A 209 1.07 27.81 23.64
#